data_AF-A0A915E048-F1
#
_entry.id   AF-A0A915E048-F1
#
_cell.length_a   1.000
_cell.length_b   1.000
_cell.length_c   1.000
_cell.angle_alpha   90.00
_cell.angle_beta   90.00
_cell.angle_gamma   90.00
#
_symmetry.space_group_name_H-M   'P 1'
#
loop_
_entity.id
_entity.type
_entity.pdbx_description
1 polymer ?
#
loop_
_entity_poly.entity_id
_entity_poly.type
_entity_poly.pdbx_seq_one_letter_code
_entity_poly.pdbx_strand_id
1 'polypeptide(L)'
;MNLKSISSPPNSGKVIKFHKKCGRSIKISDSFTVANKLEQSEPNGIVFSDRAILPGEIVLLRACGKISTKFTEPLKIGLTIRDPSTLRTEKLCRLEKEFGSWIIPVFDFNTFSGTKHPVIHLCVLADNQDSLLMRLHQGVDGTNKVIVDMLCSSAKQFWVVLYMPANAPSMKFVGE
;
A
#
# COMPACT_ATOMS: atom_id res chain seq x y z
N MET A 1 8.94 -2.84 -27.67
CA MET A 1 7.47 -3.01 -27.60
C MET A 1 6.83 -1.66 -27.30
N ASN A 2 5.75 -1.32 -28.01
CA ASN A 2 5.10 -0.01 -27.97
C ASN A 2 4.07 -0.01 -26.82
N LEU A 3 4.26 0.80 -25.77
CA LEU A 3 3.42 0.87 -24.56
C LEU A 3 2.02 1.47 -24.79
N LYS A 4 1.51 1.52 -26.02
CA LYS A 4 0.36 2.35 -26.42
C LYS A 4 -0.95 1.62 -26.73
N SER A 5 -1.12 0.33 -26.42
CA SER A 5 -2.39 -0.37 -26.73
C SER A 5 -2.97 -1.24 -25.62
N ILE A 6 -2.72 -0.91 -24.35
CA ILE A 6 -3.54 -1.48 -23.26
C ILE A 6 -4.67 -0.48 -23.04
N SER A 7 -5.89 -0.84 -23.46
CA SER A 7 -7.10 -0.08 -23.09
C SER A 7 -7.07 0.09 -21.58
N SER A 8 -7.10 1.33 -21.13
CA SER A 8 -6.96 1.62 -19.72
C SER A 8 -8.10 0.91 -18.96
N PRO A 9 -7.79 0.15 -17.90
CA PRO A 9 -8.79 -0.69 -17.26
C PRO A 9 -10.04 0.09 -16.82
N PRO A 10 -11.22 -0.53 -16.61
CA PRO A 10 -12.47 0.18 -16.33
C PRO A 10 -12.47 1.07 -15.06
N ASN A 11 -11.43 0.98 -14.22
CA ASN A 11 -11.20 1.84 -13.05
C ASN A 11 -9.95 2.73 -13.14
N SER A 12 -9.24 2.71 -14.27
CA SER A 12 -8.10 3.58 -14.53
C SER A 12 -8.55 5.05 -14.42
N GLY A 13 -7.87 5.82 -13.56
CA GLY A 13 -8.21 7.22 -13.28
C GLY A 13 -9.19 7.46 -12.13
N LYS A 14 -9.78 6.42 -11.51
CA LYS A 14 -10.56 6.59 -10.28
C LYS A 14 -9.65 6.62 -9.06
N VAL A 15 -9.69 7.73 -8.32
CA VAL A 15 -8.95 7.94 -7.07
C VAL A 15 -9.18 6.77 -6.11
N ILE A 16 -8.11 6.10 -5.72
CA ILE A 16 -8.13 5.00 -4.75
C ILE A 16 -8.39 5.58 -3.36
N LYS A 17 -9.23 4.91 -2.59
CA LYS A 17 -9.54 5.24 -1.19
C LYS A 17 -9.17 4.09 -0.28
N PHE A 18 -9.29 4.29 1.02
CA PHE A 18 -9.18 3.21 2.00
C PHE A 18 -10.48 2.43 2.11
N HIS A 19 -10.39 1.11 2.11
CA HIS A 19 -11.53 0.24 2.35
C HIS A 19 -12.04 0.40 3.79
N LYS A 20 -13.36 0.30 3.99
CA LYS A 20 -13.99 0.36 5.33
C LYS A 20 -13.50 -0.73 6.29
N LYS A 21 -13.11 -1.88 5.76
CA LYS A 21 -12.48 -2.97 6.53
C LYS A 21 -11.03 -2.58 6.82
N CYS A 22 -10.71 -2.40 8.09
CA CYS A 22 -9.36 -2.12 8.57
C CYS A 22 -9.12 -2.81 9.91
N GLY A 23 -7.87 -2.78 10.37
CA GLY A 23 -7.50 -3.26 11.71
C GLY A 23 -8.12 -2.39 12.81
N ARG A 24 -8.35 -2.97 13.99
CA ARG A 24 -8.97 -2.29 15.14
C ARG A 24 -8.21 -1.04 15.61
N SER A 25 -6.92 -0.98 15.30
CA SER A 25 -6.00 0.09 15.64
C SER A 25 -5.97 1.24 14.63
N ILE A 26 -6.84 1.21 13.61
CA ILE A 26 -6.91 2.22 12.56
C ILE A 26 -8.17 3.05 12.69
N LYS A 27 -8.04 4.36 12.47
CA LYS A 27 -9.15 5.27 12.18
C LYS A 27 -9.03 5.81 10.77
N ILE A 28 -10.03 5.53 9.94
CA ILE A 28 -10.16 6.09 8.60
C ILE A 28 -11.00 7.36 8.68
N SER A 29 -10.62 8.42 7.96
CA SER A 29 -11.40 9.65 7.81
C SER A 29 -12.75 9.38 7.14
N ASP A 30 -13.76 10.21 7.37
CA ASP A 30 -15.11 10.04 6.79
C ASP A 30 -15.13 10.01 5.25
N SER A 31 -14.17 10.69 4.60
CA SER A 31 -14.01 10.68 3.14
C SER A 31 -13.29 9.45 2.60
N PHE A 32 -12.83 8.55 3.47
CA PHE A 32 -11.98 7.38 3.19
C PHE A 32 -10.64 7.71 2.52
N THR A 33 -10.17 8.95 2.62
CA THR A 33 -8.92 9.37 1.97
C THR A 33 -7.70 9.33 2.86
N VAL A 34 -7.87 9.31 4.19
CA VAL A 34 -6.77 9.28 5.17
C VAL A 34 -6.97 8.16 6.18
N ALA A 35 -5.91 7.39 6.42
CA ALA A 35 -5.82 6.40 7.49
C ALA A 35 -4.87 6.87 8.58
N ASN A 36 -5.28 6.74 9.83
CA ASN A 36 -4.51 7.13 11.01
C ASN A 36 -4.32 5.93 11.93
N LYS A 37 -3.12 5.74 12.47
CA LYS A 37 -2.87 4.79 13.55
C LYS A 37 -3.30 5.41 14.88
N LEU A 38 -4.11 4.70 15.64
CA LEU A 38 -4.45 5.08 17.01
C LEU A 38 -3.27 4.75 17.95
N GLU A 39 -2.81 5.76 18.70
CA GLU A 39 -1.84 5.56 19.78
C GLU A 39 -2.46 4.58 20.81
N GLN A 40 -1.68 3.61 21.32
CA GLN A 40 -2.09 2.62 22.36
C GLN A 40 -2.96 1.43 21.92
N SER A 41 -3.08 1.13 20.63
CA SER A 41 -3.83 -0.03 20.13
C SER A 41 -2.93 -1.15 19.59
N GLU A 42 -3.51 -2.35 19.39
CA GLU A 42 -2.89 -3.57 18.85
C GLU A 42 -1.69 -3.33 17.91
N PRO A 43 -0.61 -4.12 18.04
CA PRO A 43 0.56 -3.99 17.19
C PRO A 43 0.17 -4.20 15.73
N ASN A 44 0.53 -3.22 14.89
CA ASN A 44 0.32 -3.19 13.44
C ASN A 44 -1.15 -3.04 13.01
N GLY A 45 -1.56 -1.80 12.74
CA GLY A 45 -2.83 -1.53 12.08
C GLY A 45 -2.76 -1.88 10.59
N ILE A 46 -3.82 -2.46 10.04
CA ILE A 46 -3.89 -2.82 8.62
C ILE A 46 -4.94 -2.00 7.90
N VAL A 47 -4.64 -1.57 6.69
CA VAL A 47 -5.60 -0.95 5.77
C VAL A 47 -5.45 -1.51 4.36
N PHE A 48 -6.50 -1.33 3.57
CA PHE A 48 -6.58 -1.82 2.20
C PHE A 48 -7.02 -0.70 1.25
N SER A 49 -6.70 -0.84 -0.05
CA SER A 49 -7.41 -0.10 -1.09
C SER A 49 -8.90 -0.49 -1.11
N ASP A 50 -9.78 0.46 -1.40
CA ASP A 50 -11.23 0.26 -1.46
C ASP A 50 -11.68 -0.57 -2.67
N ARG A 51 -10.82 -0.66 -3.69
CA ARG A 51 -11.00 -1.48 -4.88
C ARG A 51 -9.74 -2.26 -5.21
N ALA A 52 -9.89 -3.25 -6.08
CA ALA A 52 -8.76 -3.87 -6.72
C ALA A 52 -8.08 -2.91 -7.71
N ILE A 53 -6.76 -3.05 -7.82
CA ILE A 53 -5.92 -2.49 -8.85
C ILE A 53 -5.62 -3.56 -9.88
N LEU A 54 -5.46 -3.12 -11.12
CA LEU A 54 -5.18 -3.96 -12.26
C LEU A 54 -3.73 -3.80 -12.71
N PRO A 55 -3.15 -4.81 -13.38
CA PRO A 55 -1.81 -4.67 -13.97
C PRO A 55 -1.73 -3.42 -14.86
N GLY A 56 -0.66 -2.66 -14.71
CA GLY A 56 -0.44 -1.38 -15.35
C GLY A 56 -0.93 -0.16 -14.56
N GLU A 57 -1.71 -0.33 -13.49
CA GLU A 57 -2.07 0.79 -12.62
C GLU A 57 -0.91 1.18 -11.69
N ILE A 58 -0.71 2.49 -11.53
CA ILE A 58 0.21 3.08 -10.57
C ILE A 58 -0.59 3.56 -9.36
N VAL A 59 -0.13 3.19 -8.17
CA VAL A 59 -0.71 3.58 -6.90
C VAL A 59 0.29 4.41 -6.14
N LEU A 60 -0.15 5.59 -5.70
CA LEU A 60 0.66 6.51 -4.93
C LEU A 60 0.09 6.64 -3.51
N LEU A 61 0.93 6.43 -2.49
CA LEU A 61 0.58 6.71 -1.09
C LEU A 61 1.53 7.75 -0.52
N ARG A 62 1.01 8.75 0.17
CA ARG A 62 1.81 9.78 0.83
C ARG A 62 1.64 9.70 2.34
N ALA A 63 2.76 9.79 3.06
CA ALA A 63 2.69 10.04 4.50
C ALA A 63 2.37 11.52 4.76
N CYS A 64 1.43 11.77 5.65
CA CYS A 64 0.87 13.08 5.96
C CYS A 64 1.06 13.40 7.45
N GLY A 65 1.19 14.68 7.77
CA GLY A 65 1.34 15.15 9.14
C GLY A 65 2.77 15.04 9.66
N LYS A 66 2.91 15.20 10.98
CA LYS A 66 4.22 15.15 11.65
C LYS A 66 4.66 13.70 11.80
N ILE A 67 5.81 13.36 11.24
CA ILE A 67 6.40 12.03 11.41
C ILE A 67 7.01 11.93 12.81
N SER A 68 6.61 10.91 13.57
CA SER A 68 7.10 10.68 14.92
C SER A 68 8.50 10.09 14.92
N THR A 69 9.34 10.53 15.85
CA THR A 69 10.66 9.92 16.09
C THR A 69 10.61 8.65 16.93
N LYS A 70 9.41 8.26 17.39
CA LYS A 70 9.17 7.04 18.19
C LYS A 70 8.69 5.86 17.36
N PHE A 71 8.85 5.92 16.05
CA PHE A 71 8.49 4.87 15.12
C PHE A 71 9.62 3.82 15.09
N THR A 72 9.38 2.62 15.62
CA THR A 72 10.46 1.63 15.84
C THR A 72 10.46 0.48 14.83
N GLU A 73 9.37 0.33 14.08
CA GLU A 73 9.19 -0.71 13.06
C GLU A 73 8.91 -0.05 11.73
N PRO A 74 9.29 -0.63 10.58
CA PRO A 74 9.01 -0.02 9.29
C PRO A 74 7.54 -0.11 8.90
N LEU A 75 7.06 0.84 8.08
CA LEU A 75 5.83 0.66 7.33
C LEU A 75 6.04 -0.54 6.40
N LYS A 76 5.00 -1.38 6.26
CA LYS A 76 5.00 -2.45 5.24
C LYS A 76 3.89 -2.22 4.26
N ILE A 77 4.16 -2.38 2.97
CA ILE A 77 3.16 -2.31 1.92
C ILE A 77 3.23 -3.58 1.08
N GLY A 78 2.12 -3.90 0.45
CA GLY A 78 2.07 -5.05 -0.42
C GLY A 78 0.78 -5.15 -1.21
N LEU A 79 0.63 -6.33 -1.77
CA LEU A 79 -0.54 -6.74 -2.52
C LEU A 79 -1.16 -7.98 -1.92
N THR A 80 -2.46 -8.14 -2.09
CA THR A 80 -3.15 -9.40 -1.84
C THR A 80 -4.18 -9.68 -2.93
N ILE A 81 -4.38 -10.96 -3.27
CA ILE A 81 -5.49 -11.41 -4.13
C ILE A 81 -6.80 -11.55 -3.36
N ARG A 82 -6.78 -11.42 -2.03
CA ARG A 82 -7.97 -11.57 -1.19
C ARG A 82 -8.73 -10.25 -1.10
N ASP A 83 -9.99 -10.28 -1.50
CA ASP A 83 -10.89 -9.13 -1.35
C ASP A 83 -11.07 -8.79 0.15
N PRO A 84 -10.77 -7.56 0.58
CA PRO A 84 -10.90 -7.12 1.97
C PRO A 84 -12.30 -7.31 2.56
N SER A 85 -13.35 -7.30 1.74
CA SER A 85 -14.74 -7.53 2.17
C SER A 85 -14.96 -8.96 2.68
N THR A 86 -14.17 -9.92 2.20
CA THR A 86 -14.25 -11.34 2.59
C THR A 86 -13.40 -11.70 3.81
N LEU A 87 -12.47 -10.82 4.20
CA LEU A 87 -11.56 -11.07 5.31
C LEU A 87 -12.27 -10.93 6.66
N ARG A 88 -11.99 -11.86 7.57
CA ARG A 88 -12.42 -11.74 8.97
C ARG A 88 -11.45 -10.88 9.76
N THR A 89 -11.98 -10.05 10.66
CA THR A 89 -11.18 -9.03 11.38
C THR A 89 -10.08 -9.67 12.23
N GLU A 90 -10.35 -10.84 12.80
CA GLU A 90 -9.42 -11.60 13.63
C GLU A 90 -8.24 -12.21 12.85
N LYS A 91 -8.34 -12.35 11.53
CA LYS A 91 -7.25 -12.89 10.68
C LYS A 91 -6.33 -11.81 10.11
N LEU A 92 -6.73 -10.55 10.22
CA LEU A 92 -6.02 -9.42 9.63
C LEU A 92 -4.55 -9.32 10.08
N CYS A 93 -4.26 -9.63 11.34
CA CYS A 93 -2.89 -9.60 11.87
C CYS A 93 -1.96 -10.68 11.27
N ARG A 94 -2.52 -11.70 10.60
CA ARG A 94 -1.75 -12.80 9.99
C ARG A 94 -1.67 -12.73 8.47
N LEU A 95 -2.35 -11.77 7.83
CA LEU A 95 -2.46 -11.69 6.37
C LEU A 95 -1.08 -11.62 5.65
N GLU A 96 -0.06 -11.06 6.29
CA GLU A 96 1.34 -11.07 5.83
C GLU A 96 1.88 -12.47 5.53
N LYS A 97 1.41 -13.49 6.26
CA LYS A 97 1.85 -14.88 6.13
C LYS A 97 0.90 -15.76 5.32
N GLU A 98 -0.23 -15.23 4.87
CA GLU A 98 -1.23 -16.01 4.17
C GLU A 98 -0.91 -16.07 2.66
N PHE A 99 -1.08 -17.25 2.04
CA PHE A 99 -0.86 -17.47 0.61
C PHE A 99 -1.57 -16.42 -0.26
N GLY A 100 -0.92 -15.84 -1.26
CA GLY A 100 -1.53 -14.81 -2.11
C GLY A 100 -1.49 -13.40 -1.50
N SER A 101 -0.56 -13.17 -0.56
CA SER A 101 -0.17 -11.85 -0.09
C SER A 101 1.34 -11.66 -0.27
N TRP A 102 1.76 -10.49 -0.74
CA TRP A 102 3.16 -10.13 -0.96
C TRP A 102 3.41 -8.77 -0.32
N ILE A 103 3.97 -8.78 0.89
CA ILE A 103 4.10 -7.59 1.73
C ILE A 103 5.55 -7.42 2.13
N ILE A 104 6.08 -6.22 1.98
CA ILE A 104 7.48 -5.87 2.22
C ILE A 104 7.62 -4.58 3.02
N PRO A 105 8.68 -4.44 3.84
CA PRO A 105 9.00 -3.18 4.50
C PRO A 105 9.45 -2.14 3.47
N VAL A 106 9.09 -0.86 3.70
CA VAL A 106 9.44 0.24 2.79
C VAL A 106 10.13 1.37 3.53
N PHE A 107 9.45 1.97 4.50
CA PHE A 107 9.96 3.12 5.21
C PHE A 107 10.21 2.78 6.68
N ASP A 108 11.46 2.89 7.10
CA ASP A 108 11.86 2.89 8.50
C ASP A 108 11.99 4.34 9.04
N PHE A 109 12.30 4.47 10.33
CA PHE A 109 12.53 5.77 10.95
C PHE A 109 13.61 6.59 10.23
N ASN A 110 14.69 5.96 9.79
CA ASN A 110 15.80 6.65 9.12
C ASN A 110 15.35 7.27 7.79
N THR A 111 14.49 6.56 7.06
CA THR A 111 13.96 7.04 5.78
C THR A 111 13.02 8.23 5.97
N PHE A 112 12.36 8.33 7.12
CA PHE A 112 11.47 9.44 7.44
C PHE A 112 12.17 10.65 8.07
N SER A 113 13.26 10.43 8.82
CA SER A 113 13.99 11.48 9.53
C SER A 113 14.50 12.55 8.57
N GLY A 114 14.01 13.79 8.72
CA GLY A 114 14.41 14.93 7.87
C GLY A 114 13.62 15.10 6.58
N THR A 115 12.71 14.18 6.25
CA THR A 115 11.90 14.22 5.03
C THR A 115 10.60 14.98 5.24
N LYS A 116 10.19 15.80 4.27
CA LYS A 116 8.95 16.57 4.39
C LYS A 116 7.76 15.80 3.84
N HIS A 117 7.95 15.10 2.71
CA HIS A 117 6.86 14.47 1.95
C HIS A 117 7.26 13.12 1.36
N PRO A 118 7.41 12.07 2.19
CA PRO A 118 7.68 10.72 1.71
C PRO A 118 6.46 10.15 0.96
N VAL A 119 6.70 9.51 -0.18
CA VAL A 119 5.69 8.92 -1.07
C VAL A 119 6.09 7.49 -1.43
N ILE A 120 5.15 6.56 -1.39
CA ILE A 120 5.30 5.19 -1.89
C ILE A 120 4.67 5.12 -3.28
N HIS A 121 5.42 4.62 -4.25
CA HIS A 121 4.94 4.36 -5.60
C HIS A 121 4.90 2.85 -5.81
N LEU A 122 3.72 2.28 -5.94
CA LEU A 122 3.52 0.86 -6.18
C LEU A 122 2.90 0.68 -7.57
N CYS A 123 3.48 -0.21 -8.37
CA CYS A 123 2.87 -0.63 -9.63
C CYS A 123 2.96 -2.14 -9.81
N VAL A 124 1.98 -2.70 -10.52
CA VAL A 124 1.99 -4.10 -10.94
C VAL A 124 2.27 -4.12 -12.43
N LEU A 125 3.39 -4.70 -12.82
CA LEU A 125 3.84 -4.78 -14.19
C LEU A 125 3.63 -6.20 -14.72
N ALA A 126 3.23 -6.30 -15.99
CA ALA A 126 3.26 -7.57 -16.69
C ALA A 126 4.72 -7.91 -17.05
N ASP A 127 5.14 -9.14 -16.76
CA ASP A 127 6.38 -9.70 -17.28
C ASP A 127 6.11 -10.48 -18.57
N ASN A 128 7.14 -10.68 -19.39
CA ASN A 128 7.06 -11.28 -20.72
C ASN A 128 6.69 -12.79 -20.71
N GLN A 129 6.39 -13.38 -19.55
CA GLN A 129 6.17 -14.83 -19.33
C GLN A 129 4.92 -15.13 -18.48
N ASP A 130 3.79 -14.45 -18.72
CA ASP A 130 2.49 -14.64 -18.03
C ASP A 130 2.50 -14.44 -16.51
N SER A 131 3.64 -13.99 -15.96
CA SER A 131 3.83 -13.68 -14.55
C SER A 131 3.72 -12.18 -14.36
N LEU A 132 3.20 -11.76 -13.20
CA LEU A 132 3.18 -10.35 -12.83
C LEU A 132 4.26 -10.06 -11.81
N LEU A 133 4.88 -8.90 -11.98
CA LEU A 133 5.89 -8.35 -11.11
C LEU A 133 5.28 -7.17 -10.35
N MET A 134 5.27 -7.25 -9.02
CA MET A 134 5.10 -6.07 -8.20
C MET A 134 6.41 -5.29 -8.19
N ARG A 135 6.38 -4.07 -8.73
CA ARG A 135 7.48 -3.13 -8.63
C ARG A 135 7.12 -2.04 -7.64
N LEU A 136 8.00 -1.88 -6.67
CA LEU A 136 7.84 -0.89 -5.62
C LEU A 136 8.99 0.11 -5.69
N HIS A 137 8.64 1.38 -5.73
CA HIS A 137 9.56 2.48 -5.48
C HIS A 137 9.16 3.23 -4.21
N GLN A 138 10.16 3.79 -3.55
CA GLN A 138 9.94 4.80 -2.53
C GLN A 138 10.52 6.13 -3.00
N GLY A 139 9.71 7.16 -2.88
CA GLY A 139 10.02 8.54 -3.17
C GLY A 139 10.25 9.32 -1.88
N VAL A 140 11.37 10.03 -1.79
CA VAL A 140 11.67 10.95 -0.69
C VAL A 140 12.16 12.26 -1.28
N ASP A 141 11.45 13.36 -0.97
CA ASP A 141 11.81 14.73 -1.37
C ASP A 141 12.17 14.85 -2.87
N GLY A 142 11.37 14.21 -3.74
CA GLY A 142 11.53 14.22 -5.20
C GLY A 142 12.48 13.18 -5.76
N THR A 143 13.17 12.40 -4.92
CA THR A 143 14.05 11.30 -5.35
C THR A 143 13.32 9.96 -5.25
N ASN A 144 13.17 9.25 -6.37
CA ASN A 144 12.60 7.91 -6.41
C ASN A 144 13.70 6.84 -6.42
N LYS A 145 13.61 5.87 -5.52
CA LYS A 145 14.47 4.68 -5.51
C LYS A 145 13.60 3.44 -5.71
N VAL A 146 13.97 2.59 -6.68
CA VAL A 146 13.41 1.24 -6.77
C VAL A 146 13.83 0.51 -5.50
N ILE A 147 12.86 -0.08 -4.81
CA ILE A 147 13.10 -0.81 -3.57
C ILE A 147 13.08 -2.30 -3.84
N VAL A 148 12.06 -2.79 -4.54
CA VAL A 148 11.90 -4.22 -4.81
C VAL A 148 11.17 -4.44 -6.12
N ASP A 149 11.61 -5.47 -6.84
CA ASP A 149 10.87 -6.18 -7.87
C ASP A 149 10.55 -7.59 -7.32
N MET A 150 9.28 -7.94 -7.21
CA MET A 150 8.83 -9.21 -6.63
C MET A 150 7.81 -9.88 -7.53
N LEU A 151 8.06 -11.16 -7.86
CA LEU A 151 7.06 -12.00 -8.52
C LEU A 151 5.89 -12.22 -7.57
N CYS A 152 4.68 -11.84 -7.99
CA CYS A 152 3.49 -12.03 -7.19
C CYS A 152 2.65 -13.20 -7.71
N SER A 153 1.90 -13.02 -8.79
CA SER A 153 0.93 -14.01 -9.28
C SER A 153 0.50 -13.68 -10.72
N SER A 154 -0.10 -14.64 -11.43
CA SER A 154 -0.85 -14.39 -12.68
C SER A 154 -2.29 -13.90 -12.44
N ALA A 155 -2.65 -13.55 -11.20
CA ALA A 155 -3.96 -13.03 -10.84
C ALA A 155 -4.28 -11.74 -11.60
N LYS A 156 -5.55 -11.56 -11.99
CA LYS A 156 -5.99 -10.41 -12.78
C LYS A 156 -6.21 -9.14 -11.95
N GLN A 157 -6.28 -9.25 -10.63
CA GLN A 157 -6.65 -8.15 -9.74
C GLN A 157 -6.00 -8.30 -8.37
N PHE A 158 -5.63 -7.18 -7.76
CA PHE A 158 -4.96 -7.15 -6.46
C PHE A 158 -5.53 -6.02 -5.61
N TRP A 159 -5.54 -6.18 -4.29
CA TRP A 159 -5.77 -5.07 -3.36
C TRP A 159 -4.45 -4.65 -2.75
N VAL A 160 -4.25 -3.34 -2.63
CA VAL A 160 -3.11 -2.78 -1.90
C VAL A 160 -3.35 -2.99 -0.43
N VAL A 161 -2.33 -3.43 0.29
CA VAL A 161 -2.33 -3.65 1.74
C VAL A 161 -1.24 -2.78 2.35
N LEU A 162 -1.55 -2.09 3.44
CA LEU A 162 -0.57 -1.33 4.22
C LEU A 162 -0.67 -1.70 5.70
N TYR A 163 0.48 -2.02 6.28
CA TYR A 163 0.68 -2.18 7.71
C TYR A 163 1.30 -0.92 8.29
N MET A 164 0.63 -0.38 9.31
CA MET A 164 0.99 0.82 10.04
C MET A 164 1.37 0.45 11.48
N PRO A 165 2.68 0.46 11.81
CA PRO A 165 3.13 0.26 13.19
C PRO A 165 2.65 1.38 14.13
N ALA A 166 2.89 1.21 15.42
CA ALA A 166 2.67 2.27 16.39
C ALA A 166 3.46 3.54 16.01
N ASN A 167 2.85 4.71 16.17
CA ASN A 167 3.44 6.02 15.81
C ASN A 167 3.72 6.22 14.31
N ALA A 168 3.20 5.35 13.44
CA ALA A 168 3.23 5.57 11.99
C ALA A 168 2.57 6.91 11.63
N PRO A 169 3.10 7.65 10.65
CA PRO A 169 2.44 8.84 10.13
C PRO A 169 1.07 8.47 9.53
N SER A 170 0.18 9.45 9.42
CA SER A 170 -1.07 9.29 8.69
C SER A 170 -0.78 9.01 7.22
N MET A 171 -1.60 8.18 6.58
CA MET A 171 -1.35 7.74 5.20
C MET A 171 -2.52 8.13 4.31
N LYS A 172 -2.23 8.55 3.08
CA LYS A 172 -3.22 8.99 2.10
C LYS A 172 -2.90 8.43 0.72
N PHE A 173 -3.88 7.82 0.06
CA PHE A 173 -3.80 7.59 -1.37
C PHE A 173 -3.86 8.94 -2.09
N VAL A 174 -2.93 9.17 -3.00
CA VAL A 174 -2.92 10.38 -3.84
C VAL A 174 -3.29 9.99 -5.27
N GLY A 175 -4.07 10.85 -5.93
CA GLY A 175 -4.28 10.73 -7.37
C GLY A 175 -2.99 11.07 -8.11
N GLU A 176 -2.88 10.58 -9.35
CA GLU A 176 -1.90 11.08 -10.32
C GLU A 176 -2.17 12.56 -10.66
#